data_AF-A0A3M0XC07-F1
#
_entry.id   AF-A0A3M0XC07-F1
#
_cell.length_a   1.000
_cell.length_b   1.000
_cell.length_c   1.000
_cell.angle_alpha   90.00
_cell.angle_beta   90.00
_cell.angle_gamma   90.00
#
_symmetry.space_group_name_H-M   'P 1'
#
loop_
_entity.id
_entity.type
_entity.pdbx_description
1 polymer ?
#
loop_
_entity_poly.entity_id
_entity_poly.type
_entity_poly.pdbx_seq_one_letter_code
_entity_poly.pdbx_strand_id
1 'polypeptide(L)'
;EACGGTHLNNTIEAGRIVIIKSSKVKDGIVRITFAAGRAAEKILEEEKKELDKIAKILECKVSQIPARAKELFEAWKKAKKSKKKGEKIEKLQLKSTKEQKGAILLQTAKELQTQPQHVIKTIERFKKDIEKWSSE
;
A
#
# COMPACT_ATOMS: atom_id res chain seq x y z
N GLU A 1 -26.76 -4.54 -27.25
CA GLU A 1 -26.77 -5.56 -26.18
C GLU A 1 -28.22 -5.96 -25.93
N ALA A 2 -28.51 -7.24 -25.73
CA ALA A 2 -29.82 -7.67 -25.26
C ALA A 2 -29.69 -8.03 -23.77
N CYS A 3 -30.21 -7.16 -22.89
CA CYS A 3 -30.15 -7.33 -21.44
C CYS A 3 -31.56 -7.19 -20.84
N GLY A 4 -31.92 -8.06 -19.89
CA GLY A 4 -33.21 -8.07 -19.19
C GLY A 4 -33.12 -7.61 -17.73
N GLY A 5 -32.07 -6.86 -17.37
CA GLY A 5 -31.82 -6.39 -16.01
C GLY A 5 -32.50 -5.05 -15.69
N THR A 6 -32.33 -4.59 -14.46
CA THR A 6 -32.69 -3.22 -14.07
C THR A 6 -31.62 -2.25 -14.54
N HIS A 7 -32.00 -1.23 -15.32
CA HIS A 7 -31.10 -0.22 -15.85
C HIS A 7 -31.33 1.15 -15.22
N LEU A 8 -30.29 1.97 -15.24
CA LEU A 8 -30.37 3.40 -14.93
C LEU A 8 -30.95 4.16 -16.13
N ASN A 9 -31.52 5.34 -15.90
CA ASN A 9 -32.09 6.14 -17.00
C ASN A 9 -31.01 6.83 -17.81
N ASN A 10 -29.87 7.14 -17.19
CA ASN A 10 -28.71 7.71 -17.85
C ASN A 10 -27.40 7.28 -17.17
N THR A 11 -26.28 7.55 -17.84
CA THR A 11 -24.95 7.14 -17.37
C THR A 11 -24.44 7.95 -16.18
N ILE A 12 -24.96 9.16 -15.93
CA ILE A 12 -24.49 9.98 -14.80
C ILE A 12 -24.90 9.36 -13.46
N GLU A 13 -26.03 8.64 -13.43
CA GLU A 13 -26.52 7.93 -12.25
C GLU A 13 -25.58 6.79 -11.81
N ALA A 14 -24.77 6.24 -12.72
CA ALA A 14 -23.79 5.21 -12.36
C ALA A 14 -22.68 5.76 -11.46
N GLY A 15 -22.48 7.08 -11.47
CA GLY A 15 -21.47 7.77 -10.67
C GLY A 15 -20.06 7.31 -10.98
N ARG A 16 -19.19 7.36 -9.97
CA ARG A 16 -17.78 7.00 -10.11
C ARG A 16 -17.63 5.49 -10.28
N ILE A 17 -16.82 5.08 -11.25
CA ILE A 17 -16.45 3.68 -11.48
C ILE A 17 -14.99 3.48 -11.08
N VAL A 18 -14.72 2.44 -10.30
CA VAL A 18 -13.36 2.07 -9.85
C VAL A 18 -13.08 0.63 -10.24
N ILE A 19 -11.97 0.41 -10.96
CA ILE A 19 -11.46 -0.93 -11.25
C ILE A 19 -10.70 -1.42 -10.01
N ILE A 20 -11.19 -2.50 -9.41
CA ILE A 20 -10.62 -3.10 -8.19
C ILE A 20 -9.49 -4.07 -8.57
N LYS A 21 -9.70 -4.88 -9.60
CA LYS A 21 -8.76 -5.93 -10.01
C LYS A 21 -8.93 -6.31 -11.47
N SER A 22 -7.81 -6.51 -12.15
CA SER A 22 -7.76 -7.23 -13.42
C SER A 22 -7.04 -8.56 -13.21
N SER A 23 -7.67 -9.67 -13.59
CA SER A 23 -7.07 -11.00 -13.50
C SER A 23 -7.21 -11.76 -14.82
N LYS A 24 -6.11 -12.32 -15.32
CA LYS A 24 -6.12 -13.25 -16.46
C LYS A 24 -6.77 -14.56 -16.01
N VAL A 25 -7.81 -14.99 -16.71
CA VAL A 25 -8.51 -16.26 -16.42
C VAL A 25 -7.99 -17.37 -17.34
N LYS A 26 -7.86 -17.07 -18.63
CA LYS A 26 -7.29 -17.93 -19.67
C LYS A 26 -6.60 -17.07 -20.74
N ASP A 27 -5.95 -17.68 -21.72
CA ASP A 27 -5.44 -16.95 -22.88
C ASP A 27 -6.58 -16.25 -23.61
N GLY A 28 -6.40 -14.96 -23.89
CA GLY A 28 -7.43 -14.10 -24.46
C GLY A 28 -8.56 -13.68 -23.51
N ILE A 29 -8.62 -14.17 -22.26
CA ILE A 29 -9.71 -13.87 -21.32
C ILE A 29 -9.20 -13.15 -20.07
N VAL A 30 -9.67 -11.92 -19.88
CA VAL A 30 -9.39 -11.08 -18.71
C VAL A 30 -10.68 -10.78 -17.96
N ARG A 31 -10.68 -11.01 -16.64
CA ARG A 31 -11.76 -10.58 -15.75
C ARG A 31 -11.39 -9.24 -15.13
N ILE A 32 -12.26 -8.26 -15.33
CA ILE A 32 -12.19 -6.96 -14.69
C ILE A 32 -13.24 -6.94 -13.58
N THR A 33 -12.80 -6.74 -12.34
CA THR A 33 -13.67 -6.53 -11.19
C THR A 33 -13.74 -5.03 -10.94
N PHE A 34 -14.94 -4.47 -10.89
CA PHE A 34 -15.16 -3.04 -10.67
C PHE A 34 -16.32 -2.80 -9.71
N ALA A 35 -16.37 -1.59 -9.16
CA ALA A 35 -17.51 -1.06 -8.41
C ALA A 35 -17.94 0.27 -9.01
N ALA A 36 -19.20 0.65 -8.79
CA ALA A 36 -19.79 1.91 -9.24
C ALA A 36 -20.53 2.62 -8.09
N GLY A 37 -20.77 3.93 -8.24
CA GLY A 37 -21.50 4.76 -7.30
C GLY A 37 -20.96 4.69 -5.86
N ARG A 38 -21.85 4.54 -4.88
CA ARG A 38 -21.51 4.50 -3.44
C ARG A 38 -20.51 3.40 -3.09
N ALA A 39 -20.56 2.26 -3.77
CA ALA A 39 -19.62 1.17 -3.53
C ALA A 39 -18.19 1.57 -3.95
N ALA A 40 -18.05 2.28 -5.07
CA ALA A 40 -16.77 2.82 -5.51
C ALA A 40 -16.23 3.88 -4.56
N GLU A 41 -17.09 4.78 -4.07
CA GLU A 41 -16.71 5.81 -3.09
C GLU A 41 -16.20 5.19 -1.78
N LYS A 42 -16.90 4.17 -1.26
CA LYS A 42 -16.49 3.46 -0.05
C LYS A 42 -15.10 2.83 -0.17
N ILE A 43 -14.82 2.19 -1.31
CA ILE A 43 -13.51 1.58 -1.58
C ILE A 43 -12.40 2.65 -1.55
N LEU A 44 -12.63 3.80 -2.18
CA LEU A 44 -11.65 4.89 -2.21
C LEU A 44 -11.44 5.51 -0.82
N GLU A 45 -12.50 5.61 -0.02
CA GLU A 45 -12.41 6.11 1.34
C GLU A 45 -11.63 5.15 2.24
N GLU A 46 -11.85 3.85 2.10
CA GLU A 46 -11.08 2.81 2.80
C GLU A 46 -9.60 2.86 2.42
N GLU A 47 -9.27 2.94 1.13
CA GLU A 47 -7.89 3.08 0.66
C GLU A 47 -7.23 4.36 1.21
N LYS A 48 -7.96 5.48 1.21
CA LYS A 48 -7.47 6.74 1.80
C LYS A 48 -7.18 6.58 3.29
N LYS A 49 -8.08 5.95 4.05
CA LYS A 49 -7.88 5.67 5.49
C LYS A 49 -6.64 4.81 5.74
N GLU A 50 -6.37 3.83 4.89
CA GLU A 50 -5.15 3.01 5.00
C GLU A 50 -3.89 3.83 4.73
N LEU A 51 -3.88 4.62 3.66
CA LEU A 51 -2.75 5.51 3.33
C LEU A 51 -2.48 6.53 4.43
N ASP A 52 -3.53 7.14 5.00
CA ASP A 52 -3.41 8.10 6.09
C ASP A 52 -2.83 7.44 7.36
N LYS A 53 -3.20 6.18 7.66
CA LYS A 53 -2.58 5.41 8.75
C LYS A 53 -1.10 5.17 8.50
N ILE A 54 -0.72 4.77 7.29
CA ILE A 54 0.68 4.53 6.93
C ILE A 54 1.50 5.82 7.00
N ALA A 55 0.96 6.92 6.47
CA ALA A 55 1.57 8.25 6.55
C ALA A 55 1.84 8.69 7.99
N LYS A 56 0.88 8.45 8.90
CA LYS A 56 1.05 8.72 10.34
C LYS A 56 2.15 7.85 10.95
N ILE A 57 2.18 6.55 10.64
CA ILE A 57 3.21 5.64 11.18
C ILE A 57 4.60 6.04 10.66
N LEU A 58 4.75 6.46 9.41
CA LEU A 58 6.03 6.83 8.80
C LEU A 58 6.38 8.32 8.96
N GLU A 59 5.50 9.10 9.60
CA GLU A 59 5.63 10.54 9.83
C GLU A 59 5.97 11.31 8.54
N CYS A 60 5.22 11.03 7.47
CA CYS A 60 5.46 11.60 6.16
C CYS A 60 4.15 11.94 5.43
N LYS A 61 4.26 12.64 4.30
CA LYS A 61 3.12 12.85 3.41
C LYS A 61 2.76 11.54 2.69
N VAL A 62 1.50 11.38 2.32
CA VAL A 62 1.02 10.19 1.57
C VAL A 62 1.85 9.93 0.30
N SER A 63 2.22 10.99 -0.42
CA SER A 63 3.09 10.93 -1.60
C SER A 63 4.49 10.39 -1.33
N GLN A 64 4.97 10.44 -0.09
CA GLN A 64 6.32 10.04 0.32
C GLN A 64 6.37 8.62 0.93
N ILE A 65 5.21 7.99 1.14
CA ILE A 65 5.10 6.66 1.76
C ILE A 65 6.02 5.64 1.07
N PRO A 66 6.02 5.48 -0.27
CA PRO A 66 6.78 4.39 -0.87
C PRO A 66 8.29 4.57 -0.69
N ALA A 67 8.78 5.82 -0.76
CA ALA A 67 10.19 6.13 -0.54
C ALA A 67 10.61 5.84 0.91
N ARG A 68 9.77 6.23 1.88
CA ARG A 68 9.99 5.96 3.31
C ARG A 68 9.92 4.47 3.64
N ALA A 69 9.00 3.74 3.01
CA ALA A 69 8.88 2.29 3.16
C ALA A 69 10.11 1.55 2.64
N LYS A 70 10.68 2.00 1.50
CA LYS A 70 11.94 1.47 0.98
C LYS A 70 13.11 1.67 1.94
N GLU A 71 13.25 2.88 2.49
CA GLU A 71 14.29 3.18 3.50
C GLU A 71 14.14 2.28 4.73
N LEU A 72 12.90 2.13 5.23
CA LEU A 72 12.61 1.26 6.37
C LEU A 72 13.00 -0.19 6.08
N PHE A 73 12.69 -0.70 4.88
CA PHE A 73 13.02 -2.07 4.51
C PHE A 73 14.53 -2.32 4.45
N GLU A 74 15.27 -1.39 3.84
CA GLU A 74 16.73 -1.49 3.76
C GLU A 74 17.38 -1.33 5.13
N ALA A 75 16.87 -0.44 5.98
CA ALA A 75 17.31 -0.31 7.37
C ALA A 75 17.06 -1.60 8.15
N TRP A 76 15.87 -2.21 8.02
CA TRP A 76 15.54 -3.48 8.66
C TRP A 76 16.45 -4.63 8.20
N LYS A 77 16.75 -4.73 6.90
CA LYS A 77 17.71 -5.72 6.37
C LYS A 77 19.10 -5.55 6.98
N LYS A 78 19.59 -4.30 7.04
CA LYS A 78 20.89 -3.98 7.64
C LYS A 78 20.90 -4.36 9.12
N ALA A 79 19.92 -3.91 9.90
CA ALA A 79 19.80 -4.20 11.32
C ALA A 79 19.73 -5.72 11.58
N LYS A 80 18.98 -6.47 10.76
CA LYS A 80 18.91 -7.94 10.84
C LYS A 80 20.27 -8.61 10.58
N LYS A 81 21.09 -8.06 9.68
CA LYS A 81 22.43 -8.57 9.39
C LYS A 81 23.42 -8.23 10.51
N SER A 82 23.39 -7.00 11.01
CA SER A 82 24.23 -6.54 12.13
C SER A 82 23.93 -7.31 13.41
N LYS A 83 22.65 -7.59 13.71
CA LYS A 83 22.27 -8.49 14.82
C LYS A 83 22.93 -9.87 14.72
N LYS A 84 22.96 -10.48 13.53
CA LYS A 84 23.61 -11.79 13.33
C LYS A 84 25.13 -11.74 13.53
N LYS A 85 25.74 -10.57 13.33
CA LYS A 85 27.19 -10.35 13.45
C LYS A 85 27.62 -9.79 14.81
N GLY A 86 26.68 -9.39 15.68
CA GLY A 86 26.98 -8.69 16.93
C GLY A 86 27.47 -7.25 16.75
N GLU A 87 27.15 -6.61 15.62
CA GLU A 87 27.56 -5.22 15.32
C GLU A 87 26.53 -4.20 15.85
N LYS A 88 26.99 -3.00 16.19
CA LYS A 88 26.15 -1.88 16.66
C LYS A 88 25.10 -1.51 15.61
N ILE A 89 23.85 -1.39 16.04
CA ILE A 89 22.73 -1.02 15.18
C ILE A 89 22.53 0.51 15.27
N GLU A 90 22.63 1.18 14.13
CA GLU A 90 22.41 2.62 14.05
C GLU A 90 20.93 2.97 14.22
N LYS A 91 20.66 4.14 14.83
CA LYS A 91 19.29 4.65 15.00
C LYS A 91 18.62 4.86 13.65
N LEU A 92 17.38 4.39 13.54
CA LEU A 92 16.55 4.55 12.35
C LEU A 92 16.34 6.05 12.05
N GLN A 93 16.85 6.52 10.92
CA GLN A 93 16.54 7.86 10.40
C GLN A 93 15.96 7.76 9.00
N LEU A 94 14.65 7.99 8.89
CA LEU A 94 13.98 8.07 7.61
C LEU A 94 14.06 9.52 7.10
N LYS A 95 14.69 9.72 5.94
CA LYS A 95 14.98 11.07 5.41
C LYS A 95 14.41 11.30 4.01
N SER A 96 13.92 10.28 3.32
CA SER A 96 13.41 10.46 1.96
C SER A 96 12.29 11.48 1.90
N THR A 97 12.46 12.44 1.00
CA THR A 97 11.45 13.42 0.61
C THR A 97 10.91 13.15 -0.79
N LYS A 98 11.37 12.09 -1.46
CA LYS A 98 10.92 11.72 -2.81
C LYS A 98 9.43 11.46 -2.81
N GLU A 99 8.72 12.25 -3.61
CA GLU A 99 7.29 12.10 -3.83
C GLU A 99 7.04 11.20 -5.05
N GLN A 100 6.09 10.29 -4.90
CA GLN A 100 5.61 9.44 -5.99
C GLN A 100 4.12 9.67 -6.21
N LYS A 101 3.73 9.71 -7.49
CA LYS A 101 2.33 9.81 -7.94
C LYS A 101 1.85 8.44 -8.42
N GLY A 102 0.54 8.21 -8.31
CA GLY A 102 -0.12 6.98 -8.79
C GLY A 102 -0.54 6.05 -7.65
N ALA A 103 -0.49 4.74 -7.89
CA ALA A 103 -0.93 3.71 -6.95
C ALA A 103 0.06 3.52 -5.78
N ILE A 104 0.01 4.44 -4.81
CA ILE A 104 0.94 4.52 -3.67
C ILE A 104 0.93 3.23 -2.85
N LEU A 105 -0.25 2.66 -2.57
CA LEU A 105 -0.36 1.43 -1.76
C LEU A 105 0.32 0.23 -2.44
N LEU A 106 0.14 0.08 -3.76
CA LEU A 106 0.78 -0.99 -4.54
C LEU A 106 2.30 -0.82 -4.62
N GLN A 107 2.78 0.42 -4.83
CA GLN A 107 4.22 0.72 -4.84
C GLN A 107 4.84 0.39 -3.49
N THR A 108 4.19 0.80 -2.40
CA THR A 108 4.63 0.51 -1.03
C THR A 108 4.71 -0.98 -0.74
N ALA A 109 3.68 -1.74 -1.15
CA ALA A 109 3.66 -3.19 -1.02
C ALA A 109 4.82 -3.86 -1.78
N LYS A 110 5.15 -3.35 -2.98
CA LYS A 110 6.29 -3.81 -3.78
C LYS A 110 7.63 -3.54 -3.09
N GLU A 111 7.83 -2.35 -2.54
CA GLU A 111 9.07 -1.99 -1.83
C GLU A 111 9.27 -2.84 -0.56
N LEU A 112 8.19 -3.14 0.17
CA LEU A 112 8.22 -3.98 1.37
C LEU A 112 8.18 -5.49 1.08
N GLN A 113 8.08 -5.89 -0.19
CA GLN A 113 7.93 -7.29 -0.62
C GLN A 113 6.76 -8.02 0.10
N THR A 114 5.63 -7.33 0.27
CA THR A 114 4.44 -7.84 0.96
C THR A 114 3.17 -7.60 0.14
N GLN A 115 2.05 -8.17 0.57
CA GLN A 115 0.75 -7.89 -0.05
C GLN A 115 0.19 -6.55 0.46
N PRO A 116 -0.58 -5.80 -0.35
CA PRO A 116 -1.13 -4.49 0.04
C PRO A 116 -1.88 -4.51 1.38
N GLN A 117 -2.68 -5.56 1.61
CA GLN A 117 -3.43 -5.81 2.86
C GLN A 117 -2.57 -6.02 4.12
N HIS A 118 -1.25 -6.21 3.97
CA HIS A 118 -0.33 -6.45 5.08
C HIS A 118 0.70 -5.34 5.26
N VAL A 119 0.63 -4.26 4.46
CA VAL A 119 1.61 -3.16 4.51
C VAL A 119 1.69 -2.55 5.92
N ILE A 120 0.56 -2.23 6.54
CA ILE A 120 0.53 -1.63 7.88
C ILE A 120 1.22 -2.53 8.91
N LYS A 121 0.80 -3.79 9.01
CA LYS A 121 1.38 -4.77 9.94
C LYS A 121 2.88 -4.99 9.69
N THR A 122 3.30 -4.95 8.43
CA THR A 122 4.71 -5.13 8.04
C THR A 122 5.55 -3.95 8.51
N ILE A 123 5.07 -2.72 8.32
CA ILE A 123 5.76 -1.50 8.78
C ILE A 123 5.91 -1.50 10.30
N GLU A 124 4.82 -1.78 11.03
CA GLU A 124 4.84 -1.85 12.49
C GLU A 124 5.83 -2.91 13.00
N ARG A 125 5.84 -4.09 12.38
CA ARG A 125 6.79 -5.15 12.70
C ARG A 125 8.23 -4.69 12.48
N PHE A 126 8.54 -4.06 11.36
CA PHE A 126 9.91 -3.62 11.07
C PHE A 126 10.38 -2.55 12.06
N LYS A 127 9.52 -1.61 12.45
CA LYS A 127 9.84 -0.64 13.50
C LYS A 127 10.14 -1.33 14.83
N LYS A 128 9.26 -2.23 15.28
CA LYS A 128 9.44 -2.99 16.54
C LYS A 128 10.72 -3.84 16.54
N ASP A 129 11.02 -4.50 15.42
CA ASP A 129 12.24 -5.31 15.27
C ASP A 129 13.49 -4.43 15.44
N ILE A 130 13.54 -3.26 14.79
CA ILE A 130 14.68 -2.34 14.88
C ILE A 130 14.82 -1.76 16.30
N GLU A 131 13.72 -1.35 16.94
CA GLU A 131 13.74 -0.85 18.33
C GLU A 131 14.24 -1.91 19.31
N LYS A 132 13.78 -3.16 19.15
CA LYS A 132 14.22 -4.27 19.99
C LYS A 132 15.72 -4.52 19.84
N TRP A 133 16.21 -4.58 18.61
CA TRP A 133 17.63 -4.87 18.38
C TRP A 133 18.55 -3.69 18.71
N SER A 134 18.05 -2.45 18.70
CA SER A 134 18.81 -1.28 19.16
C SER A 134 18.94 -1.20 20.69
N SER A 135 18.10 -1.95 21.43
CA SER A 135 18.09 -1.99 22.90
C SER A 135 18.80 -3.21 23.49
N GLU A 136 19.15 -4.19 22.63
CA GLU A 136 19.98 -5.38 22.93
C GLU A 136 21.45 -5.09 22.62
#